data_AF-A0A3N4VUE5-F1
#
_entry.id   AF-A0A3N4VUE5-F1
#
_cell.length_a   1.000
_cell.length_b   1.000
_cell.length_c   1.000
_cell.angle_alpha   90.00
_cell.angle_beta   90.00
_cell.angle_gamma   90.00
#
_symmetry.space_group_name_H-M   'P 1'
#
loop_
_entity.id
_entity.type
_entity.pdbx_description
1 polymer ?
#
loop_
_entity_poly.entity_id
_entity_poly.type
_entity_poly.pdbx_seq_one_letter_code
_entity_poly.pdbx_strand_id
1 'polypeptide(L)'
;MTAYYETNPDSHFYAYMQDKSVEQSLSTDEKTERKMEAINTLAIWGLENMEFTPDEQNYLIYAFINDLDSDVVLNKLLENRESQ
;
A
#
# COMPACT_ATOMS: atom_id res chain seq x y z
N MET A 1 13.77 13.21 -4.29
CA MET A 1 12.64 12.43 -4.81
C MET A 1 11.53 12.49 -3.80
N THR A 2 10.32 12.86 -4.21
CA THR A 2 9.11 12.75 -3.38
C THR A 2 8.86 11.26 -3.10
N ALA A 3 8.58 10.90 -1.84
CA ALA A 3 8.26 9.51 -1.50
C ALA A 3 6.99 9.05 -2.24
N TYR A 4 6.93 7.77 -2.65
CA TYR A 4 5.78 7.24 -3.38
C TYR A 4 4.56 7.00 -2.46
N TYR A 5 4.81 6.74 -1.18
CA TYR A 5 3.86 6.57 -0.08
C TYR A 5 4.51 7.05 1.22
N GLU A 6 3.70 7.33 2.23
CA GLU A 6 4.16 7.75 3.56
C GLU A 6 4.22 6.55 4.52
N THR A 7 5.15 6.59 5.48
CA THR A 7 5.25 5.59 6.54
C THR A 7 5.00 6.27 7.88
N ASN A 8 3.94 5.88 8.58
CA ASN A 8 3.59 6.35 9.91
C ASN A 8 4.10 5.33 10.96
N PRO A 9 5.08 5.67 11.82
CA PRO A 9 5.58 4.76 12.86
C PRO A 9 4.54 4.26 13.86
N ASP A 10 3.46 5.03 14.06
CA ASP A 10 2.36 4.67 14.96
C ASP A 10 1.31 3.78 14.28
N SER A 11 1.46 3.51 12.98
CA SER A 11 0.56 2.65 12.22
C SER A 11 0.84 1.17 12.48
N HIS A 12 -0.23 0.37 12.56
CA HIS A 12 -0.15 -1.10 12.58
C HIS A 12 0.56 -1.67 11.34
N PHE A 13 0.57 -0.93 10.22
CA PHE A 13 1.24 -1.35 9.00
C PHE A 13 2.75 -1.07 8.98
N TYR A 14 3.27 -0.22 9.88
CA TYR A 14 4.65 0.26 9.82
C TYR A 14 5.67 -0.88 9.77
N ALA A 15 5.51 -1.87 10.64
CA ALA A 15 6.44 -3.02 10.71
C ALA A 15 6.48 -3.85 9.42
N TYR A 16 5.40 -3.84 8.63
CA TYR A 16 5.29 -4.58 7.38
C TYR A 16 5.80 -3.79 6.16
N MET A 17 6.05 -2.49 6.31
CA MET A 17 6.51 -1.61 5.23
C MET A 17 8.04 -1.42 5.18
N GLN A 18 8.78 -2.31 5.84
CA GLN A 18 10.23 -2.17 6.02
C GLN A 18 11.05 -2.80 4.88
N ASP A 19 10.55 -3.84 4.23
CA ASP A 19 11.22 -4.45 3.08
C ASP A 19 10.94 -3.61 1.83
N LYS A 20 12.00 -3.02 1.27
CA LYS A 20 11.93 -2.22 0.04
C LYS A 20 12.84 -2.78 -1.05
N SER A 21 13.24 -4.04 -0.95
CA SER A 21 14.17 -4.67 -1.89
C SER A 21 13.63 -4.65 -3.31
N VAL A 22 12.34 -4.99 -3.49
CA VAL A 22 11.65 -4.91 -4.78
C VAL A 22 11.62 -3.46 -5.27
N GLU A 23 11.10 -2.52 -4.48
CA GLU A 23 11.10 -1.10 -4.84
C GLU A 23 12.49 -0.59 -5.23
N GLN A 24 13.55 -0.96 -4.51
CA GLN A 24 14.91 -0.49 -4.81
C GLN A 24 15.44 -1.03 -6.13
N SER A 25 14.96 -2.19 -6.59
CA SER A 25 15.35 -2.79 -7.87
C SER A 25 14.65 -2.15 -9.08
N LEU A 26 13.52 -1.49 -8.87
CA LEU A 26 12.72 -0.87 -9.93
C LEU A 26 13.27 0.48 -10.39
N SER A 27 13.07 0.77 -11.68
CA SER A 27 13.25 2.11 -12.24
C SER A 27 12.21 3.10 -11.72
N THR A 28 12.46 4.39 -11.93
CA THR A 28 11.51 5.46 -11.57
C THR A 28 10.18 5.31 -12.31
N ASP A 29 10.21 4.87 -13.57
CA ASP A 29 9.03 4.73 -14.40
C ASP A 29 8.16 3.56 -13.90
N GLU A 30 8.77 2.41 -13.61
CA GLU A 30 8.06 1.24 -13.04
C GLU A 30 7.42 1.55 -11.68
N LYS A 31 8.11 2.30 -10.81
CA LYS A 31 7.52 2.75 -9.52
C LYS A 31 6.29 3.64 -9.73
N THR A 32 6.38 4.51 -10.73
CA THR A 32 5.31 5.45 -11.05
C THR A 32 4.11 4.70 -11.63
N GLU A 33 4.34 3.74 -12.53
CA GLU A 33 3.32 2.86 -13.09
C GLU A 33 2.59 2.07 -11.99
N ARG A 34 3.33 1.35 -11.14
CA ARG A 34 2.74 0.57 -10.03
C ARG A 34 1.99 1.45 -9.02
N LYS A 35 2.49 2.66 -8.74
CA LYS A 35 1.76 3.62 -7.91
C LYS A 35 0.43 4.03 -8.57
N MET A 36 0.43 4.28 -9.88
CA MET A 36 -0.79 4.65 -10.61
C MET A 36 -1.80 3.50 -10.61
N GLU A 37 -1.35 2.25 -10.74
CA GLU A 37 -2.21 1.06 -10.59
C GLU A 37 -2.86 0.99 -9.19
N ALA A 38 -2.08 1.24 -8.13
CA ALA A 38 -2.59 1.29 -6.77
C ALA A 38 -3.66 2.39 -6.59
N ILE A 39 -3.39 3.61 -7.11
CA ILE A 39 -4.33 4.74 -7.03
C ILE A 39 -5.62 4.43 -7.80
N ASN A 40 -5.51 3.85 -9.00
CA ASN A 40 -6.68 3.48 -9.80
C ASN A 40 -7.52 2.43 -9.09
N THR A 41 -6.88 1.45 -8.45
CA THR A 41 -7.55 0.40 -7.66
C THR A 41 -8.27 1.00 -6.45
N LEU A 42 -7.60 1.88 -5.70
CA LEU A 42 -8.21 2.62 -4.59
C LEU A 42 -9.42 3.45 -5.04
N ALA A 43 -9.33 4.11 -6.20
CA ALA A 43 -10.44 4.88 -6.77
C ALA A 43 -11.64 3.98 -7.13
N ILE A 44 -11.39 2.80 -7.72
CA ILE A 44 -12.45 1.82 -8.04
C ILE A 44 -13.13 1.35 -6.75
N TRP A 45 -12.37 0.97 -5.72
CA TRP A 45 -12.94 0.54 -4.44
C TRP A 45 -13.70 1.67 -3.73
N GLY A 46 -13.24 2.92 -3.86
CA GLY A 46 -13.98 4.09 -3.40
C GLY A 46 -15.34 4.23 -4.07
N LEU A 47 -15.45 3.93 -5.38
CA LEU A 47 -16.73 3.89 -6.09
C LEU A 47 -17.64 2.75 -5.61
N GLU A 48 -17.06 1.68 -5.08
CA GLU A 48 -17.78 0.55 -4.45
C GLU A 48 -18.13 0.82 -2.96
N ASN A 49 -17.91 2.05 -2.47
CA ASN A 49 -18.14 2.47 -1.08
C ASN A 49 -17.22 1.79 -0.07
N MET A 50 -16.03 1.33 -0.48
CA MET A 50 -15.00 0.91 0.45
C MET A 50 -14.21 2.12 0.92
N GLU A 51 -14.23 2.39 2.23
CA GLU A 51 -13.41 3.43 2.84
C GLU A 51 -12.09 2.85 3.32
N PHE A 52 -11.01 3.61 3.12
CA PHE A 52 -9.66 3.29 3.61
C PHE A 52 -9.09 4.50 4.33
N THR A 53 -8.53 4.26 5.51
CA THR A 53 -7.74 5.24 6.25
C THR A 53 -6.46 5.62 5.47
N PRO A 54 -5.83 6.77 5.78
CA PRO A 54 -4.56 7.14 5.14
C PRO A 54 -3.47 6.07 5.30
N ASP A 55 -3.42 5.40 6.44
CA ASP A 55 -2.45 4.34 6.70
C ASP A 55 -2.72 3.09 5.84
N GLU A 56 -3.98 2.68 5.69
CA GLU A 56 -4.36 1.58 4.78
C GLU A 56 -4.05 1.92 3.32
N GLN A 57 -4.31 3.16 2.89
CA GLN A 57 -3.99 3.62 1.54
C GLN A 57 -2.48 3.57 1.27
N ASN A 58 -1.67 4.06 2.22
CA ASN A 58 -0.21 4.02 2.11
C ASN A 58 0.33 2.58 2.10
N TYR A 59 -0.24 1.69 2.92
CA TYR A 59 0.09 0.26 2.91
C TYR A 59 -0.24 -0.40 1.57
N LEU A 60 -1.40 -0.09 0.98
CA LEU A 60 -1.79 -0.60 -0.33
C LEU A 60 -0.85 -0.11 -1.44
N ILE A 61 -0.49 1.18 -1.45
CA ILE A 61 0.49 1.71 -2.43
C ILE A 61 1.85 1.02 -2.27
N TYR A 62 2.30 0.84 -1.03
CA TYR A 62 3.53 0.08 -0.72
C TYR A 62 3.47 -1.34 -1.27
N ALA A 63 2.34 -2.04 -1.05
CA ALA A 63 2.14 -3.42 -1.47
C ALA A 63 2.18 -3.58 -2.99
N PHE A 64 1.53 -2.68 -3.74
CA PHE A 64 1.59 -2.66 -5.21
C PHE A 64 3.01 -2.43 -5.72
N ILE A 65 3.72 -1.45 -5.16
CA ILE A 65 5.09 -1.15 -5.60
C ILE A 65 6.02 -2.34 -5.32
N ASN A 66 5.89 -2.97 -4.15
CA ASN A 66 6.76 -4.07 -3.72
C ASN A 66 6.27 -5.46 -4.12
N ASP A 67 5.24 -5.56 -4.96
CA ASP A 67 4.73 -6.81 -5.51
C ASP A 67 4.33 -7.83 -4.42
N LEU A 68 3.66 -7.34 -3.37
CA LEU A 68 3.18 -8.20 -2.29
C LEU A 68 1.98 -9.03 -2.75
N ASP A 69 1.94 -10.28 -2.29
CA ASP A 69 0.84 -11.20 -2.53
C ASP A 69 -0.49 -10.64 -2.00
N SER A 70 -1.53 -10.71 -2.83
CA SER A 70 -2.84 -10.12 -2.51
C SER A 70 -3.50 -10.73 -1.26
N ASP A 71 -3.30 -12.02 -1.00
CA ASP A 71 -3.86 -12.69 0.18
C ASP A 71 -3.15 -12.20 1.45
N VAL A 72 -1.85 -11.95 1.39
CA VAL A 72 -1.08 -11.36 2.49
C VAL A 72 -1.57 -9.94 2.78
N VAL A 73 -1.76 -9.14 1.74
CA VAL A 73 -2.25 -7.75 1.86
C VAL A 73 -3.64 -7.72 2.46
N LEU A 74 -4.56 -8.55 1.95
CA LEU A 74 -5.94 -8.61 2.45
C LEU A 74 -5.99 -9.03 3.92
N ASN A 75 -5.25 -10.06 4.31
CA ASN A 75 -5.21 -10.51 5.70
C ASN A 75 -4.74 -9.40 6.64
N LYS A 76 -3.73 -8.60 6.25
CA LYS A 76 -3.27 -7.47 7.08
C LYS A 76 -4.28 -6.33 7.18
N LEU A 77 -5.02 -6.05 6.11
CA LEU A 77 -6.11 -5.08 6.17
C LEU A 77 -7.23 -5.54 7.11
N LEU A 78 -7.58 -6.82 7.08
CA LEU A 78 -8.61 -7.39 7.96
C LEU A 78 -8.16 -7.40 9.44
N GLU A 79 -6.93 -7.84 9.73
CA GLU A 79 -6.35 -7.81 11.09
C GLU A 79 -6.42 -6.40 11.71
N ASN A 80 -6.14 -5.36 10.92
CA ASN A 80 -6.21 -3.98 11.39
C ASN A 80 -7.66 -3.55 11.71
N ARG A 81 -8.64 -3.97 10.92
CA ARG A 81 -10.06 -3.60 11.10
C ARG A 81 -10.72 -4.30 12.28
N GLU A 82 -10.30 -5.51 12.61
CA GLU A 82 -10.77 -6.23 13.81
C GLU A 82 -10.15 -5.70 15.10
N SER A 83 -9.07 -4.92 15.00
CA SER A 83 -8.34 -4.34 16.14
C SER A 83 -8.84 -2.96 16.56
N GLN A 84 -9.82 -2.37 15.86
CA GLN A 84 -10.42 -1.06 16.14
C GLN A 84 -11.83 -1.18 16.71
#